data_AF-A0A7J6C5M2-F1
#
_entry.id   AF-A0A7J6C5M2-F1
#
_cell.length_a   1.000
_cell.length_b   1.000
_cell.length_c   1.000
_cell.angle_alpha   90.00
_cell.angle_beta   90.00
_cell.angle_gamma   90.00
#
_symmetry.space_group_name_H-M   'P 1'
#
loop_
_entity.id
_entity.type
_entity.pdbx_description
1 polymer ?
#
loop_
_entity_poly.entity_id
_entity_poly.type
_entity_poly.pdbx_seq_one_letter_code
_entity_poly.pdbx_strand_id
1 'polypeptide(L)'
;MKACSYAKLEFGEGTKLTVLATNITPPEVKILPPSPKEICSQNKINDKWLTLVCVASGFYPDHVSVSWKVNGVERQDGISTDTSAQQDNTTLMYHISSRIKVNDTDWMDPKSSFACTVHFFNNDEYVNVTNTINGQKVKPKGLKLLGFGYILFLSKSLLYALVVAGVLCKLKFSAKKKQLPED
;
A
#
# COMPACT_ATOMS: atom_id res chain seq x y z
N MET A 1 16.40 35.62 -48.54
CA MET A 1 16.76 34.62 -47.52
C MET A 1 15.66 33.57 -47.51
N LYS A 2 15.93 32.34 -47.96
CA LYS A 2 14.95 31.24 -47.89
C LYS A 2 15.05 30.61 -46.51
N ALA A 3 13.96 30.62 -45.75
CA ALA A 3 13.86 29.92 -44.48
C ALA A 3 13.84 28.40 -44.75
N CYS A 4 14.76 27.66 -44.13
CA CYS A 4 14.66 26.20 -44.08
C CYS A 4 13.46 25.84 -43.20
N SER A 5 12.43 25.25 -43.81
CA SER A 5 11.32 24.61 -43.10
C SER A 5 11.87 23.36 -42.43
N TYR A 6 11.90 23.35 -41.09
CA TYR A 6 12.24 22.16 -40.31
C TYR A 6 11.01 21.27 -40.26
N ALA A 7 10.97 20.24 -41.11
CA ALA A 7 9.99 19.17 -40.97
C ALA A 7 10.32 18.35 -39.72
N LYS A 8 9.34 18.15 -38.84
CA LYS A 8 9.45 17.25 -37.70
C LYS A 8 9.53 15.82 -38.24
N LEU A 9 10.65 15.14 -38.03
CA LEU A 9 10.80 13.71 -38.32
C LEU A 9 10.40 12.93 -37.07
N GLU A 10 9.36 12.12 -37.17
CA GLU A 10 8.97 11.18 -36.13
C GLU A 10 9.48 9.78 -36.51
N PHE A 11 10.22 9.15 -35.60
CA PHE A 11 10.59 7.75 -35.73
C PHE A 11 9.40 6.89 -35.27
N GLY A 12 9.17 5.76 -35.95
CA GLY A 12 8.21 4.75 -35.48
C GLY A 12 8.70 4.02 -34.24
N GLU A 13 7.87 3.17 -33.63
CA GLU A 13 8.22 2.42 -32.41
C GLU A 13 9.42 1.46 -32.57
N GLY A 14 9.74 1.08 -33.80
CA GLY A 14 10.75 0.05 -34.09
C GLY A 14 10.24 -1.37 -33.78
N THR A 15 11.08 -2.37 -34.01
CA THR A 15 10.76 -3.78 -33.70
C THR A 15 11.96 -4.40 -33.02
N LYS A 16 11.77 -4.87 -31.78
CA LYS A 16 12.79 -5.65 -31.07
C LYS A 16 12.73 -7.10 -31.56
N LEU A 17 13.84 -7.59 -32.11
CA LEU A 17 14.01 -8.99 -32.46
C LEU A 17 14.88 -9.66 -31.40
N THR A 18 14.35 -10.70 -30.76
CA THR A 18 15.09 -11.55 -29.81
C THR A 18 15.26 -12.93 -30.43
N VAL A 19 16.51 -13.40 -30.54
CA VAL A 19 16.81 -14.78 -30.98
C VAL A 19 16.67 -15.71 -29.78
N LEU A 20 15.70 -16.63 -29.85
CA LEU A 20 15.37 -17.53 -28.76
C LEU A 20 16.43 -18.63 -28.60
N ALA A 21 16.89 -18.84 -27.36
CA ALA A 21 17.71 -19.99 -26.98
C ALA A 21 16.82 -21.19 -26.63
N THR A 22 17.38 -22.40 -26.65
CA THR A 22 16.66 -23.67 -26.42
C THR A 22 16.15 -23.88 -24.99
N ASN A 23 16.55 -23.04 -24.03
CA ASN A 23 16.21 -23.20 -22.62
C ASN A 23 15.08 -22.24 -22.19
N ILE A 24 13.84 -22.66 -22.44
CA ILE A 24 12.63 -21.90 -22.14
C ILE A 24 12.17 -22.22 -20.72
N THR A 25 11.99 -21.19 -19.90
CA THR A 25 11.57 -21.33 -18.49
C THR A 25 10.26 -20.58 -18.28
N PRO A 26 9.19 -21.24 -17.80
CA PRO A 26 7.92 -20.57 -17.50
C PRO A 26 8.02 -19.67 -16.26
N PRO A 27 7.16 -18.62 -16.16
CA PRO A 27 7.18 -17.70 -15.02
C PRO A 27 6.61 -18.32 -13.74
N GLU A 28 7.23 -17.97 -12.62
CA GLU A 28 6.60 -18.07 -11.31
C GLU A 28 5.79 -16.80 -11.06
N VAL A 29 4.48 -16.94 -10.81
CA VAL A 29 3.57 -15.82 -10.59
C VAL A 29 3.22 -15.71 -9.11
N LYS A 30 3.40 -14.54 -8.52
CA LYS A 30 3.07 -14.23 -7.13
C LYS A 30 2.28 -12.94 -7.04
N ILE A 31 1.20 -12.94 -6.25
CA ILE A 31 0.44 -11.73 -5.94
C ILE A 31 0.77 -11.28 -4.52
N LEU A 32 1.24 -10.04 -4.42
CA LEU A 32 1.53 -9.37 -3.16
C LEU A 32 0.29 -8.58 -2.72
N PRO A 33 -0.13 -8.73 -1.45
CA PRO A 33 -1.23 -7.96 -0.90
C PRO A 33 -0.85 -6.47 -0.73
N PRO A 34 -1.84 -5.58 -0.55
CA PRO A 34 -1.59 -4.17 -0.27
C PRO A 34 -0.73 -3.99 0.97
N SER A 35 0.07 -2.93 0.98
CA SER A 35 0.98 -2.70 2.12
C SER A 35 0.18 -2.36 3.39
N PRO A 36 0.61 -2.78 4.59
CA PRO A 36 -0.10 -2.45 5.83
C PRO A 36 -0.24 -0.93 6.05
N LYS A 37 0.71 -0.13 5.55
CA LYS A 37 0.66 1.34 5.63
C LYS A 37 -0.44 1.91 4.75
N GLU A 38 -0.64 1.35 3.56
CA GLU A 38 -1.72 1.73 2.64
C GLU A 38 -3.08 1.37 3.25
N ILE A 39 -3.21 0.17 3.81
CA ILE A 39 -4.41 -0.30 4.51
C ILE A 39 -4.72 0.55 5.77
N CYS A 40 -3.72 1.04 6.50
CA CYS A 40 -3.94 1.88 7.68
C CYS A 40 -4.02 3.38 7.37
N SER A 41 -3.80 3.80 6.11
CA SER A 41 -3.85 5.21 5.74
C SER A 41 -5.26 5.78 5.91
N GLN A 42 -5.36 6.96 6.53
CA GLN A 42 -6.63 7.66 6.80
C GLN A 42 -7.12 8.49 5.60
N ASN A 43 -6.48 8.34 4.44
CA ASN A 43 -6.83 9.13 3.26
C ASN A 43 -8.18 8.68 2.69
N LYS A 44 -9.19 9.53 2.91
CA LYS A 44 -10.56 9.51 2.39
C LYS A 44 -11.42 8.33 2.86
N ILE A 45 -12.45 8.66 3.65
CA ILE A 45 -13.40 7.73 4.27
C ILE A 45 -14.28 7.02 3.22
N ASN A 46 -14.44 7.58 2.02
CA ASN A 46 -15.47 7.11 1.07
C ASN A 46 -14.92 6.45 -0.21
N ASP A 47 -13.66 6.67 -0.60
CA ASP A 47 -13.08 6.17 -1.86
C ASP A 47 -11.62 5.73 -1.68
N LYS A 48 -11.41 4.74 -0.82
CA LYS A 48 -10.08 4.23 -0.53
C LYS A 48 -9.71 3.14 -1.52
N TRP A 49 -8.61 3.37 -2.24
CA TRP A 49 -8.04 2.42 -3.19
C TRP A 49 -6.85 1.71 -2.58
N LEU A 50 -6.76 0.41 -2.81
CA LEU A 50 -5.63 -0.42 -2.42
C LEU A 50 -4.95 -0.97 -3.66
N THR A 51 -3.62 -1.09 -3.59
CA THR A 51 -2.79 -1.57 -4.70
C THR A 51 -2.38 -3.01 -4.45
N LEU A 52 -2.72 -3.90 -5.39
CA LEU A 52 -2.19 -5.25 -5.46
C LEU A 52 -1.06 -5.28 -6.50
N VAL A 53 -0.05 -6.11 -6.26
CA VAL A 53 1.09 -6.25 -7.18
C VAL A 53 1.24 -7.71 -7.58
N CYS A 54 1.16 -8.00 -8.88
CA CYS A 54 1.53 -9.28 -9.44
C CYS A 54 2.97 -9.21 -9.92
N VAL A 55 3.78 -10.17 -9.48
CA VAL A 55 5.18 -10.32 -9.88
C VAL A 55 5.29 -11.65 -10.61
N ALA A 56 5.71 -11.58 -11.87
CA ALA A 56 6.13 -12.74 -12.64
C ALA A 56 7.66 -12.73 -12.68
N SER A 57 8.30 -13.83 -12.27
CA SER A 57 9.75 -13.90 -12.17
C SER A 57 10.31 -15.24 -12.62
N GLY A 58 11.59 -15.25 -13.00
CA GLY A 58 12.31 -16.49 -13.29
C GLY A 58 11.98 -17.08 -14.66
N PHE A 59 11.48 -16.26 -15.60
CA PHE A 59 11.08 -16.74 -16.92
C PHE A 59 12.06 -16.36 -18.02
N TYR A 60 12.01 -17.12 -19.11
CA TYR A 60 12.71 -16.83 -20.36
C TYR A 60 11.94 -17.52 -21.50
N PRO A 61 11.60 -16.84 -22.61
CA PRO A 61 12.01 -15.49 -23.05
C PRO A 61 11.19 -14.33 -22.48
N ASP A 62 11.46 -13.09 -22.88
CA ASP A 62 10.83 -11.85 -22.35
C ASP A 62 9.41 -11.57 -22.85
N HIS A 63 8.89 -12.40 -23.77
CA HIS A 63 7.58 -12.23 -24.38
C HIS A 63 6.45 -12.69 -23.45
N VAL A 64 5.98 -11.74 -22.63
CA VAL A 64 4.86 -11.95 -21.70
C VAL A 64 3.85 -10.81 -21.78
N SER A 65 2.57 -11.14 -21.55
CA SER A 65 1.55 -10.15 -21.24
C SER A 65 0.82 -10.51 -19.94
N VAL A 66 0.33 -9.51 -19.22
CA VAL A 66 -0.29 -9.70 -17.90
C VAL A 66 -1.73 -9.19 -17.94
N SER A 67 -2.66 -10.03 -17.51
CA SER A 67 -4.08 -9.70 -17.38
C SER A 67 -4.55 -9.95 -15.95
N TRP A 68 -5.60 -9.24 -15.54
CA TRP A 68 -6.18 -9.34 -14.21
C TRP A 68 -7.66 -9.68 -14.28
N LYS A 69 -8.09 -10.52 -13.33
CA LYS A 69 -9.51 -10.78 -13.06
C LYS A 69 -9.83 -10.47 -11.61
N VAL A 70 -10.94 -9.76 -11.41
CA VAL A 70 -11.52 -9.49 -10.09
C VAL A 70 -12.88 -10.18 -10.03
N ASN A 71 -13.06 -11.07 -9.06
CA ASN A 71 -14.28 -11.88 -8.91
C ASN A 71 -14.65 -12.68 -10.18
N GLY A 72 -13.63 -13.15 -10.91
CA GLY A 72 -13.79 -13.88 -12.16
C GLY A 72 -14.00 -13.01 -13.40
N VAL A 73 -14.18 -11.69 -13.25
CA VAL A 73 -14.40 -10.74 -14.35
C VAL A 73 -13.08 -10.07 -14.74
N GLU A 74 -12.78 -10.03 -16.02
CA GLU A 74 -11.59 -9.36 -16.55
C GLU A 74 -11.66 -7.85 -16.31
N ARG A 75 -10.54 -7.27 -15.86
CA ARG A 75 -10.43 -5.85 -15.56
C ARG A 75 -9.31 -5.22 -16.38
N GLN A 76 -9.56 -4.03 -16.88
CA GLN A 76 -8.56 -3.19 -17.57
C GLN A 76 -8.34 -1.86 -16.85
N ASP A 77 -9.32 -1.41 -16.06
CA ASP A 77 -9.22 -0.15 -15.32
C ASP A 77 -8.22 -0.23 -14.16
N GLY A 78 -7.41 0.83 -14.02
CA GLY A 78 -6.50 0.98 -12.87
C GLY A 78 -5.33 0.00 -12.86
N ILE A 79 -5.04 -0.63 -14.01
CA ILE A 79 -3.89 -1.50 -14.21
C ILE A 79 -2.70 -0.68 -14.71
N SER A 80 -1.54 -0.95 -14.12
CA SER A 80 -0.26 -0.40 -14.54
C SER A 80 0.73 -1.56 -14.61
N THR A 81 1.02 -2.02 -15.82
CA THR A 81 2.02 -3.05 -16.09
C THR A 81 3.32 -2.39 -16.54
N ASP A 82 4.46 -2.93 -16.13
CA ASP A 82 5.76 -2.44 -16.57
C ASP A 82 5.88 -2.53 -18.10
N THR A 83 6.53 -1.54 -18.72
CA THR A 83 6.60 -1.42 -20.19
C THR A 83 7.31 -2.60 -20.85
N SER A 84 8.28 -3.21 -20.15
CA SER A 84 9.04 -4.36 -20.64
C SER A 84 9.50 -5.22 -19.48
N ALA A 85 9.72 -6.51 -19.76
CA ALA A 85 10.33 -7.41 -18.80
C ALA A 85 11.81 -7.04 -18.60
N GLN A 86 12.25 -6.97 -17.36
CA GLN A 86 13.62 -6.66 -17.00
C GLN A 86 14.40 -7.96 -16.77
N GLN A 87 15.62 -8.02 -17.29
CA GLN A 87 16.50 -9.16 -17.08
C GLN A 87 17.29 -8.97 -15.78
N ASP A 88 17.33 -10.00 -14.96
CA ASP A 88 18.22 -10.09 -13.82
C ASP A 88 19.66 -10.37 -14.30
N ASN A 89 20.62 -9.59 -13.78
CA ASN A 89 22.01 -9.65 -14.25
C ASN A 89 22.76 -10.92 -13.82
N THR A 90 22.26 -11.63 -12.81
CA THR A 90 22.95 -12.76 -12.18
C THR A 90 22.39 -14.08 -12.69
N THR A 91 21.07 -14.22 -12.67
CA THR A 91 20.35 -15.42 -13.13
C THR A 91 20.10 -15.42 -14.63
N LEU A 92 20.24 -14.25 -15.29
CA LEU A 92 19.90 -14.01 -16.69
C LEU A 92 18.42 -14.26 -17.01
N MET A 93 17.57 -14.41 -16.01
CA MET A 93 16.13 -14.62 -16.15
C MET A 93 15.38 -13.29 -16.15
N TYR A 94 14.21 -13.27 -16.78
CA TYR A 94 13.34 -12.10 -16.83
C TYR A 94 12.37 -12.05 -15.65
N HIS A 95 11.95 -10.84 -15.33
CA HIS A 95 10.85 -10.56 -14.42
C HIS A 95 10.03 -9.36 -14.94
N ILE A 96 8.75 -9.33 -14.59
CA ILE A 96 7.84 -8.23 -14.89
C ILE A 96 6.86 -8.05 -13.74
N SER A 97 6.47 -6.81 -13.44
CA SER A 97 5.44 -6.53 -12.45
C SER A 97 4.23 -5.83 -13.07
N SER A 98 3.05 -6.15 -12.54
CA SER A 98 1.80 -5.48 -12.86
C SER A 98 1.10 -5.10 -11.58
N ARG A 99 0.46 -3.93 -11.58
CA ARG A 99 -0.21 -3.36 -10.41
C ARG A 99 -1.65 -3.08 -10.75
N ILE A 100 -2.58 -3.46 -9.87
CA ILE A 100 -4.01 -3.14 -10.03
C ILE A 100 -4.50 -2.39 -8.79
N LYS A 101 -5.28 -1.33 -9.03
CA LYS A 101 -6.00 -0.60 -7.99
C LYS A 101 -7.39 -1.20 -7.81
N VAL A 102 -7.70 -1.58 -6.58
CA VAL A 102 -9.01 -2.13 -6.19
C VAL A 102 -9.62 -1.33 -5.06
N ASN A 103 -10.93 -1.43 -4.87
CA ASN A 103 -11.58 -0.78 -3.75
C ASN A 103 -11.22 -1.50 -2.44
N ASP A 104 -11.13 -0.75 -1.35
CA ASP A 104 -10.90 -1.31 -0.01
C ASP A 104 -12.01 -2.28 0.38
N THR A 105 -13.26 -1.97 0.02
CA THR A 105 -14.41 -2.84 0.28
C THR A 105 -14.27 -4.21 -0.38
N ASP A 106 -13.83 -4.25 -1.65
CA ASP A 106 -13.58 -5.48 -2.38
C ASP A 106 -12.44 -6.28 -1.74
N TRP A 107 -11.33 -5.63 -1.40
CA TRP A 107 -10.20 -6.30 -0.75
C TRP A 107 -10.54 -6.83 0.64
N MET A 108 -11.36 -6.11 1.41
CA MET A 108 -11.75 -6.51 2.76
C MET A 108 -12.82 -7.61 2.79
N ASP A 109 -13.49 -7.90 1.67
CA ASP A 109 -14.41 -9.02 1.55
C ASP A 109 -13.64 -10.33 1.26
N PRO A 110 -13.67 -11.32 2.18
CA PRO A 110 -13.02 -12.61 1.95
C PRO A 110 -13.61 -13.41 0.79
N LYS A 111 -14.81 -13.04 0.31
CA LYS A 111 -15.43 -13.65 -0.87
C LYS A 111 -14.85 -13.12 -2.18
N SER A 112 -14.22 -11.95 -2.14
CA SER A 112 -13.61 -11.38 -3.33
C SER A 112 -12.34 -12.13 -3.70
N SER A 113 -12.15 -12.39 -4.98
CA SER A 113 -10.98 -13.07 -5.53
C SER A 113 -10.26 -12.19 -6.55
N PHE A 114 -8.94 -12.21 -6.51
CA PHE A 114 -8.06 -11.45 -7.39
C PHE A 114 -7.11 -12.42 -8.06
N ALA A 115 -7.24 -12.56 -9.37
CA ALA A 115 -6.40 -13.44 -10.17
C ALA A 115 -5.53 -12.63 -11.13
N CYS A 116 -4.25 -12.96 -11.18
CA CYS A 116 -3.30 -12.43 -12.15
C CYS A 116 -2.93 -13.57 -13.08
N THR A 117 -3.12 -13.36 -14.39
CA THR A 117 -2.77 -14.32 -15.44
C THR A 117 -1.65 -13.73 -16.29
N VAL A 118 -0.57 -14.49 -16.41
CA VAL A 118 0.57 -14.17 -17.27
C VAL A 118 0.47 -15.06 -18.51
N HIS A 119 0.31 -14.43 -19.66
CA HIS A 119 0.36 -15.09 -20.96
C HIS A 119 1.82 -15.15 -21.41
N PHE A 120 2.41 -16.34 -21.36
CA PHE A 120 3.82 -16.57 -21.65
C PHE A 120 3.98 -17.39 -22.93
N PHE A 121 4.85 -16.95 -23.83
CA PHE A 121 5.12 -17.68 -25.07
C PHE A 121 6.24 -18.71 -24.89
N ASN A 122 5.93 -19.99 -25.07
CA ASN A 122 6.88 -21.10 -24.87
C ASN A 122 7.58 -21.56 -26.16
N ASN A 123 7.69 -20.69 -27.18
CA ASN A 123 8.21 -20.96 -28.54
C ASN A 123 7.25 -21.70 -29.49
N ASP A 124 6.25 -22.41 -28.98
CA ASP A 124 5.24 -23.08 -29.80
C ASP A 124 3.87 -22.41 -29.65
N GLU A 125 3.47 -22.13 -28.40
CA GLU A 125 2.16 -21.60 -28.04
C GLU A 125 2.20 -20.61 -26.86
N TYR A 126 1.06 -19.99 -26.58
CA TYR A 126 0.88 -19.16 -25.39
C TYR A 126 0.33 -20.00 -24.24
N VAL A 127 1.09 -20.07 -23.16
CA VAL A 127 0.74 -20.74 -21.91
C VAL A 127 0.31 -19.71 -20.88
N ASN A 128 -0.83 -19.96 -20.23
CA ASN A 128 -1.39 -19.06 -19.23
C ASN A 128 -1.00 -19.53 -17.82
N VAL A 129 -0.13 -18.79 -17.15
CA VAL A 129 0.22 -19.05 -15.75
C VAL A 129 -0.58 -18.11 -14.86
N THR A 130 -1.41 -18.67 -13.99
CA THR A 130 -2.33 -17.87 -13.15
C THR A 130 -2.04 -18.10 -11.67
N ASN A 131 -2.04 -17.02 -10.89
CA ASN A 131 -2.11 -17.08 -9.44
C ASN A 131 -3.36 -16.33 -8.96
N THR A 132 -3.97 -16.79 -7.88
CA THR A 132 -5.19 -16.21 -7.29
C THR A 132 -5.02 -16.02 -5.79
N ILE A 133 -5.42 -14.84 -5.31
CA ILE A 133 -5.53 -14.56 -3.87
C ILE A 133 -6.93 -14.08 -3.54
N ASN A 134 -7.38 -14.36 -2.32
CA ASN A 134 -8.66 -13.88 -1.82
C ASN A 134 -8.47 -12.63 -0.97
N GLY A 135 -9.54 -11.84 -0.85
CA GLY A 135 -9.59 -10.70 0.05
C GLY A 135 -9.36 -11.09 1.51
N GLN A 136 -8.92 -10.12 2.31
CA GLN A 136 -8.59 -10.32 3.72
C GLN A 136 -9.35 -9.35 4.61
N LYS A 137 -10.03 -9.89 5.62
CA LYS A 137 -10.66 -9.08 6.65
C LYS A 137 -9.59 -8.47 7.56
N VAL A 138 -9.28 -7.20 7.35
CA VAL A 138 -8.31 -6.47 8.19
C VAL A 138 -8.99 -6.02 9.47
N LYS A 139 -8.45 -6.42 10.63
CA LYS A 139 -8.79 -5.81 11.91
C LYS A 139 -7.90 -4.57 12.11
N PRO A 140 -8.46 -3.36 12.28
CA PRO A 140 -7.63 -2.20 12.58
C PRO A 140 -6.86 -2.47 13.88
N LYS A 141 -5.53 -2.33 13.84
CA LYS A 141 -4.71 -2.37 15.06
C LYS A 141 -5.12 -1.17 15.90
N GLY A 142 -5.77 -1.46 17.04
CA GLY A 142 -6.30 -0.46 17.95
C GLY A 142 -5.26 0.61 18.29
N LEU A 143 -5.73 1.85 18.27
CA LEU A 143 -5.01 3.04 18.71
C LEU A 143 -4.40 2.76 20.10
N LYS A 144 -3.07 2.62 20.19
CA LYS A 144 -2.40 2.59 21.50
C LYS A 144 -2.58 3.96 22.12
N LEU A 145 -3.54 4.04 23.05
CA LEU A 145 -3.87 5.26 23.78
C LEU A 145 -2.66 5.70 24.61
N LEU A 146 -1.80 6.54 24.04
CA LEU A 146 -0.69 7.23 24.74
C LEU A 146 -1.21 8.22 25.81
N GLY A 147 -2.52 8.24 26.09
CA GLY A 147 -3.18 9.17 27.00
C GLY A 147 -3.13 8.78 28.48
N PHE A 148 -2.77 7.56 28.86
CA PHE A 148 -2.77 7.17 30.28
C PHE A 148 -1.76 7.98 31.11
N GLY A 149 -0.59 8.30 30.55
CA GLY A 149 0.39 9.15 31.22
C GLY A 149 -0.09 10.58 31.40
N TYR A 150 -0.65 11.19 30.34
CA TYR A 150 -1.11 12.57 30.37
C TYR A 150 -2.28 12.79 31.34
N ILE A 151 -3.21 11.83 31.42
CA ILE A 151 -4.35 11.86 32.36
C ILE A 151 -3.86 11.77 33.81
N LEU A 152 -2.82 10.98 34.11
CA LEU A 152 -2.22 10.90 35.45
C LEU A 152 -1.51 12.19 35.86
N PHE A 153 -0.92 12.93 34.92
CA PHE A 153 -0.31 14.24 35.20
C PHE A 153 -1.37 15.31 35.50
N LEU A 154 -2.46 15.34 34.73
CA LEU A 154 -3.56 16.28 34.97
C LEU A 154 -4.26 16.02 36.32
N SER A 155 -4.49 14.76 36.68
CA SER A 155 -5.11 14.43 37.96
C SER A 155 -4.22 14.80 39.15
N LYS A 156 -2.90 14.59 39.06
CA LYS A 156 -1.95 15.06 40.08
C LYS A 156 -1.95 16.57 40.21
N SER A 157 -1.94 17.31 39.11
CA SER A 157 -1.96 18.78 39.13
C SER A 157 -3.21 19.33 39.84
N LEU A 158 -4.39 18.75 39.57
CA LEU A 158 -5.63 19.13 40.25
C LEU A 158 -5.58 18.81 41.74
N LEU A 159 -5.02 17.67 42.13
CA LEU A 159 -4.85 17.29 43.53
C LEU A 159 -3.89 18.24 44.27
N TYR A 160 -2.77 18.63 43.66
CA TYR A 160 -1.84 19.60 44.24
C TYR A 160 -2.50 20.97 44.46
N ALA A 161 -3.29 21.45 43.50
CA ALA A 161 -4.01 22.71 43.63
C ALA A 161 -5.00 22.71 44.81
N LEU A 162 -5.73 21.61 45.01
CA LEU A 162 -6.66 21.45 46.13
C LEU A 162 -5.94 21.43 47.49
N VAL A 163 -4.81 20.73 47.59
CA VAL A 163 -4.02 20.68 48.83
C VAL A 163 -3.46 22.07 49.17
N VAL A 164 -2.89 22.78 48.20
CA VAL A 164 -2.36 24.13 48.41
C VAL A 164 -3.47 25.10 48.80
N ALA A 165 -4.64 25.05 48.14
CA ALA A 165 -5.80 25.84 48.51
C ALA A 165 -6.27 25.53 49.95
N GLY A 166 -6.32 24.25 50.33
CA GLY A 166 -6.66 23.81 51.69
C GLY A 166 -5.70 24.34 52.76
N VAL A 167 -4.39 24.26 52.50
CA VAL A 167 -3.35 24.79 53.41
C VAL A 167 -3.44 26.31 53.52
N LEU A 168 -3.58 27.03 52.40
CA LEU A 168 -3.74 28.48 52.41
C LEU A 168 -5.03 28.91 53.13
N CYS A 169 -6.14 28.19 52.93
CA CYS A 169 -7.38 28.41 53.67
C CYS A 169 -7.18 28.20 55.18
N LYS A 170 -6.52 27.11 55.58
CA LYS A 170 -6.20 26.84 56.99
C LYS A 170 -5.30 27.92 57.61
N LEU A 171 -4.28 28.40 56.88
CA LEU A 171 -3.40 29.47 57.34
C LEU A 171 -4.14 30.80 57.50
N LYS A 172 -5.00 31.17 56.54
CA LYS A 172 -5.87 32.36 56.65
C LYS A 172 -6.86 32.25 57.82
N PHE A 173 -7.44 31.08 58.04
CA PHE A 173 -8.33 30.85 59.19
C PHE A 173 -7.60 30.93 60.53
N SER A 174 -6.37 30.39 60.60
CA SER A 174 -5.53 30.44 61.80
C SER A 174 -5.05 31.87 62.10
N ALA A 175 -4.75 32.67 61.06
CA ALA A 175 -4.45 34.09 61.20
C ALA A 175 -5.66 34.89 61.71
N LYS A 176 -6.87 34.58 61.21
CA LYS A 176 -8.11 35.23 61.66
C LYS A 176 -8.47 34.86 63.10
N LYS A 177 -8.13 33.66 63.58
CA LYS A 177 -8.35 33.21 64.97
C LYS A 177 -7.40 33.88 65.98
N LYS A 178 -6.22 34.36 65.55
CA LYS A 178 -5.29 35.13 66.40
C LYS A 178 -5.69 36.61 66.59
N GLN A 179 -6.69 37.09 65.86
CA GLN A 179 -7.18 38.46 65.91
C GLN A 179 -8.62 38.52 66.46
N LEU A 180 -8.91 37.77 67.53
CA LEU A 180 -10.14 37.94 68.31
C LEU A 180 -9.73 38.44 69.71
N PRO A 181 -10.14 39.66 70.13
CA PRO A 181 -9.83 40.17 71.46
C PRO A 181 -10.60 39.33 72.50
N GLU A 182 -9.88 38.91 73.54
CA GLU A 182 -10.47 38.53 74.82
C GLU A 182 -10.95 39.85 75.47
N ASP A 183 -12.23 39.91 75.83
CA ASP A 183 -12.80 41.01 76.64
C ASP A 183 -12.08 41.10 78.01
#